data_AF-K0RP77-F1
#
_entry.id   AF-K0RP77-F1
#
_cell.length_a   1.000
_cell.length_b   1.000
_cell.length_c   1.000
_cell.angle_alpha   90.00
_cell.angle_beta   90.00
_cell.angle_gamma   90.00
#
_symmetry.space_group_name_H-M   'P 1'
#
loop_
_entity.id
_entity.type
_entity.pdbx_description
1 polymer ?
#
loop_
_entity_poly.entity_id
_entity_poly.type
_entity_poly.pdbx_seq_one_letter_code
_entity_poly.pdbx_strand_id
1 'polypeptide(L)'
;ATGLARAAIPSCRHRNTGVVVSAVELFEAAACVPDRAKRRGAGTAAIVDLVGFREENVLPVAAFYDSQCGVSVNVLAELASHRNHRARSRCCGMLSRLLVYLPDSYDHQTRLLPYVLSFLCDDVPSIRAAALECIARCGRQYEEEHRDDVIERLQFGVDGDEAIDYDAGLPEPFASRPSLGARLFVRSNTGRFFLAVLGELSSWRADTRRRSVDLTTVLAVYCEEHLTKDFQQTARSVVRGILVELSDSPSSTYLDGGESEILIGIRRFLKLMAKYVQPSAYLSVLIPRIARNNPLHATSYSEDGSHSEQERAIHALVLTAMIEGTALERLLPSWLDLLTLVASEDCIGSFAGTNLRSQSTRVVMALLDKVKGEGIDALLSHCDQKPGERERLQTIVSTSLSALTIEDEVDSIEAHQREEASMRLSTLLQGQSRLKMIVLTPN
;
A
#
# COMPACT_ATOMS: atom_id res chain seq x y z
N ALA A 1 -13.90 38.81 -3.08
CA ALA A 1 -14.26 37.40 -2.78
C ALA A 1 -13.33 36.77 -1.76
N THR A 2 -12.00 36.86 -1.93
CA THR A 2 -11.00 36.32 -0.99
C THR A 2 -11.18 36.75 0.46
N GLY A 3 -11.48 38.02 0.73
CA GLY A 3 -11.77 38.49 2.09
C GLY A 3 -12.97 37.80 2.73
N LEU A 4 -14.04 37.55 1.96
CA LEU A 4 -15.21 36.80 2.44
C LEU A 4 -14.88 35.33 2.70
N ALA A 5 -14.11 34.69 1.81
CA ALA A 5 -13.65 33.32 2.00
C ALA A 5 -12.79 33.19 3.27
N ARG A 6 -11.84 34.13 3.49
CA ARG A 6 -11.01 34.18 4.71
C ARG A 6 -11.84 34.42 5.98
N ALA A 7 -12.86 35.28 5.91
CA ALA A 7 -13.76 35.53 7.04
C ALA A 7 -14.60 34.28 7.43
N ALA A 8 -14.82 33.35 6.50
CA ALA A 8 -15.53 32.10 6.78
C ALA A 8 -14.65 31.08 7.54
N ILE A 9 -13.33 31.09 7.34
CA ILE A 9 -12.40 30.07 7.89
C ILE A 9 -12.50 29.91 9.43
N PRO A 10 -12.52 30.98 10.24
CA PRO A 10 -12.68 30.83 11.70
C PRO A 10 -13.99 30.11 12.08
N SER A 11 -15.07 30.35 11.34
CA SER A 11 -16.39 29.76 11.59
C SER A 11 -16.44 28.27 11.22
N CYS A 12 -15.54 27.79 10.35
CA CYS A 12 -15.39 26.36 10.05
C CYS A 12 -14.93 25.53 11.27
N ARG A 13 -14.40 26.18 12.32
CA ARG A 13 -13.96 25.52 13.56
C ARG A 13 -14.95 25.69 14.71
N HIS A 14 -16.15 26.20 14.41
CA HIS A 14 -17.15 26.47 15.42
C HIS A 14 -17.69 25.17 16.06
N ARG A 15 -18.09 25.23 17.34
CA ARG A 15 -18.60 24.05 18.08
C ARG A 15 -19.92 23.51 17.51
N ASN A 16 -20.76 24.40 16.99
CA ASN A 16 -22.04 24.04 16.38
C ASN A 16 -21.85 23.63 14.91
N THR A 17 -22.16 22.38 14.58
CA THR A 17 -22.06 21.82 13.23
C THR A 17 -22.87 22.60 12.20
N GLY A 18 -24.01 23.19 12.56
CA GLY A 18 -24.80 24.01 11.64
C GLY A 18 -24.03 25.25 11.16
N VAL A 19 -23.33 25.92 12.08
CA VAL A 19 -22.46 27.07 11.75
C VAL A 19 -21.29 26.62 10.87
N VAL A 20 -20.69 25.47 11.17
CA VAL A 20 -19.61 24.90 10.36
C VAL A 20 -20.08 24.63 8.93
N VAL A 21 -21.24 23.99 8.75
CA VAL A 21 -21.81 23.70 7.43
C VAL A 21 -22.07 24.99 6.65
N SER A 22 -22.69 25.99 7.27
CA SER A 22 -22.92 27.30 6.63
C SER A 22 -21.62 28.05 6.32
N ALA A 23 -20.59 27.92 7.15
CA ALA A 23 -19.28 28.51 6.89
C ALA A 23 -18.58 27.85 5.69
N VAL A 24 -18.66 26.52 5.58
CA VAL A 24 -18.16 25.77 4.43
C VAL A 24 -18.93 26.15 3.16
N GLU A 25 -20.24 26.35 3.24
CA GLU A 25 -21.07 26.85 2.13
C GLU A 25 -20.65 28.25 1.68
N LEU A 26 -20.45 29.15 2.64
CA LEU A 26 -19.99 30.51 2.35
C LEU A 26 -18.60 30.52 1.70
N PHE A 27 -17.67 29.71 2.23
CA PHE A 27 -16.32 29.59 1.67
C PHE A 27 -16.39 29.10 0.22
N GLU A 28 -17.14 28.03 -0.02
CA GLU A 28 -17.28 27.45 -1.34
C GLU A 28 -17.93 28.43 -2.33
N ALA A 29 -19.02 29.10 -1.95
CA ALA A 29 -19.67 30.09 -2.81
C ALA A 29 -18.76 31.27 -3.15
N ALA A 30 -17.88 31.67 -2.21
CA ALA A 30 -16.90 32.72 -2.43
C ALA A 30 -15.72 32.27 -3.33
N ALA A 31 -15.35 30.99 -3.28
CA ALA A 31 -14.26 30.42 -4.08
C ALA A 31 -14.70 29.99 -5.49
N CYS A 32 -15.89 29.41 -5.63
CA CYS A 32 -16.44 28.88 -6.88
C CYS A 32 -17.38 29.89 -7.56
N VAL A 33 -16.84 31.00 -8.08
CA VAL A 33 -17.65 32.01 -8.79
C VAL A 33 -18.01 31.53 -10.21
N PRO A 34 -19.30 31.46 -10.60
CA PRO A 34 -19.70 30.94 -11.92
C PRO A 34 -19.19 31.78 -13.10
N ASP A 35 -19.11 33.10 -12.93
CA ASP A 35 -18.66 34.04 -13.97
C ASP A 35 -17.15 33.94 -14.21
N ARG A 36 -16.75 33.39 -15.38
CA ARG A 36 -15.36 33.13 -15.77
C ARG A 36 -14.49 34.40 -15.73
N ALA A 37 -15.05 35.57 -16.03
CA ALA A 37 -14.32 36.84 -16.00
C ALA A 37 -13.97 37.29 -14.56
N LYS A 38 -14.74 36.85 -13.56
CA LYS A 38 -14.54 37.18 -12.14
C LYS A 38 -13.73 36.12 -11.38
N ARG A 39 -13.35 35.02 -12.03
CA ARG A 39 -12.62 33.90 -11.39
C ARG A 39 -11.18 34.22 -11.05
N ARG A 40 -10.49 35.11 -11.78
CA ARG A 40 -9.10 35.54 -11.48
C ARG A 40 -8.95 36.33 -10.15
N GLY A 41 -10.06 36.70 -9.51
CA GLY A 41 -10.11 37.27 -8.15
C GLY A 41 -11.12 36.57 -7.23
N ALA A 42 -11.53 35.35 -7.58
CA ALA A 42 -12.37 34.50 -6.74
C ALA A 42 -11.56 34.05 -5.50
N GLY A 43 -12.23 33.61 -4.44
CA GLY A 43 -11.59 33.34 -3.14
C GLY A 43 -10.55 32.20 -3.09
N THR A 44 -10.00 31.75 -4.23
CA THR A 44 -9.05 30.64 -4.37
C THR A 44 -7.77 30.83 -3.57
N ALA A 45 -7.28 32.07 -3.44
CA ALA A 45 -6.13 32.36 -2.57
C ALA A 45 -6.39 31.96 -1.10
N ALA A 46 -7.64 31.92 -0.65
CA ALA A 46 -8.00 31.47 0.69
C ALA A 46 -7.93 29.93 0.86
N ILE A 47 -7.78 29.16 -0.23
CA ILE A 47 -7.57 27.70 -0.16
C ILE A 47 -6.23 27.40 0.51
N VAL A 48 -5.19 28.20 0.24
CA VAL A 48 -3.88 28.08 0.89
C VAL A 48 -4.01 28.26 2.41
N ASP A 49 -4.79 29.26 2.83
CA ASP A 49 -5.08 29.53 4.23
C ASP A 49 -5.91 28.39 4.88
N LEU A 50 -6.88 27.84 4.14
CA LEU A 50 -7.74 26.73 4.59
C LEU A 50 -6.94 25.43 4.83
N VAL A 51 -5.99 25.12 3.95
CA VAL A 51 -5.08 23.97 4.07
C VAL A 51 -3.99 24.25 5.11
N GLY A 52 -3.81 25.51 5.52
CA GLY A 52 -2.73 25.93 6.40
C GLY A 52 -1.35 25.75 5.77
N PHE A 53 -1.28 25.81 4.43
CA PHE A 53 -0.03 25.61 3.71
C PHE A 53 0.93 26.78 3.92
N ARG A 54 2.21 26.48 4.06
CA ARG A 54 3.30 27.44 4.05
C ARG A 54 4.42 26.97 3.15
N GLU A 55 5.00 27.90 2.42
CA GLU A 55 6.18 27.62 1.62
C GLU A 55 7.38 27.35 2.53
N GLU A 56 8.17 26.35 2.14
CA GLU A 56 9.43 26.06 2.83
C GLU A 56 10.33 27.31 2.77
N ASN A 57 10.94 27.65 3.90
CA ASN A 57 11.86 28.78 4.05
C ASN A 57 11.22 30.19 4.03
N VAL A 58 9.88 30.30 4.05
CA VAL A 58 9.21 31.59 4.28
C VAL A 58 8.96 31.78 5.78
N LEU A 59 9.77 32.63 6.42
CA LEU A 59 9.60 33.02 7.82
C LEU A 59 8.51 34.09 7.94
N PRO A 60 7.42 33.87 8.69
CA PRO A 60 6.41 34.89 8.91
C PRO A 60 6.97 35.97 9.84
N VAL A 61 7.58 37.03 9.30
CA VAL A 61 8.19 38.11 10.11
C VAL A 61 7.17 38.75 11.06
N ALA A 62 5.89 38.81 10.66
CA ALA A 62 4.81 39.26 11.54
C ALA A 62 4.69 38.41 12.82
N ALA A 63 5.06 37.12 12.77
CA ALA A 63 5.10 36.23 13.92
C ALA A 63 6.10 36.65 15.00
N PHE A 64 7.11 37.46 14.64
CA PHE A 64 8.09 37.98 15.60
C PHE A 64 7.46 39.02 16.53
N TYR A 65 6.39 39.67 16.06
CA TYR A 65 5.71 40.75 16.78
C TYR A 65 4.35 40.32 17.33
N ASP A 66 3.74 39.29 16.74
CA ASP A 66 2.50 38.69 17.23
C ASP A 66 2.52 37.17 17.04
N SER A 67 2.51 36.45 18.15
CA SER A 67 2.43 34.99 18.19
C SER A 67 1.27 34.40 17.36
N GLN A 68 0.17 35.15 17.18
CA GLN A 68 -0.99 34.70 16.38
C GLN A 68 -0.72 34.74 14.87
N CYS A 69 0.15 35.66 14.41
CA CYS A 69 0.56 35.76 13.01
C CYS A 69 1.47 34.60 12.58
N GLY A 70 2.02 33.86 13.54
CA GLY A 70 2.92 32.72 13.33
C GLY A 70 2.25 31.37 13.25
N VAL A 71 0.96 31.22 13.55
CA VAL A 71 0.29 29.91 13.60
C VAL A 71 -0.57 29.69 12.35
N SER A 72 -0.18 28.74 11.49
CA SER A 72 -1.05 28.24 10.43
C SER A 72 -1.79 27.00 10.91
N VAL A 73 -3.11 27.03 10.87
CA VAL A 73 -3.95 25.88 11.23
C VAL A 73 -4.48 25.24 9.97
N ASN A 74 -4.33 23.93 9.85
CA ASN A 74 -4.92 23.15 8.77
C ASN A 74 -6.41 22.89 9.06
N VAL A 75 -7.24 23.90 8.81
CA VAL A 75 -8.69 23.85 9.06
C VAL A 75 -9.34 22.76 8.21
N LEU A 76 -8.83 22.52 7.00
CA LEU A 76 -9.34 21.45 6.14
C LEU A 76 -9.17 20.06 6.77
N ALA A 77 -8.06 19.79 7.45
CA ALA A 77 -7.85 18.54 8.17
C ALA A 77 -8.85 18.36 9.34
N GLU A 78 -9.15 19.44 10.08
CA GLU A 78 -10.17 19.42 11.13
C GLU A 78 -11.57 19.15 10.54
N LEU A 79 -11.89 19.70 9.37
CA LEU A 79 -13.15 19.44 8.67
C LEU A 79 -13.24 18.00 8.14
N ALA A 80 -12.15 17.47 7.57
CA ALA A 80 -12.10 16.11 7.04
C ALA A 80 -12.22 15.05 8.15
N SER A 81 -11.68 15.32 9.33
CA SER A 81 -11.76 14.45 10.51
C SER A 81 -12.89 14.84 11.49
N HIS A 82 -13.84 15.67 11.06
CA HIS A 82 -14.87 16.22 11.95
C HIS A 82 -15.77 15.11 12.52
N ARG A 83 -16.08 15.20 13.82
CA ARG A 83 -16.87 14.19 14.55
C ARG A 83 -18.25 13.95 13.93
N ASN A 84 -18.94 15.03 13.54
CA ASN A 84 -20.24 14.96 12.89
C ASN A 84 -20.08 14.72 11.38
N HIS A 85 -20.68 13.64 10.87
CA HIS A 85 -20.67 13.27 9.46
C HIS A 85 -21.27 14.34 8.53
N ARG A 86 -22.18 15.20 9.02
CA ARG A 86 -22.75 16.30 8.21
C ARG A 86 -21.68 17.31 7.77
N ALA A 87 -20.75 17.63 8.66
CA ALA A 87 -19.64 18.52 8.30
C ALA A 87 -18.67 17.85 7.32
N ARG A 88 -18.34 16.56 7.53
CA ARG A 88 -17.51 15.78 6.61
C ARG A 88 -18.14 15.67 5.22
N SER A 89 -19.42 15.37 5.15
CA SER A 89 -20.20 15.33 3.91
C SER A 89 -20.20 16.68 3.20
N ARG A 90 -20.41 17.79 3.94
CA ARG A 90 -20.36 19.13 3.34
C ARG A 90 -18.97 19.49 2.84
N CYS A 91 -17.94 19.13 3.60
CA CYS A 91 -16.53 19.31 3.23
C CYS A 91 -16.20 18.53 1.95
N CYS A 92 -16.57 17.25 1.87
CA CYS A 92 -16.43 16.43 0.66
C CYS A 92 -17.11 17.08 -0.56
N GLY A 93 -18.34 17.59 -0.39
CA GLY A 93 -19.05 18.32 -1.45
C GLY A 93 -18.32 19.61 -1.88
N MET A 94 -17.77 20.38 -0.94
CA MET A 94 -16.95 21.56 -1.25
C MET A 94 -15.70 21.19 -2.02
N LEU A 95 -14.94 20.19 -1.56
CA LEU A 95 -13.74 19.73 -2.24
C LEU A 95 -14.04 19.26 -3.66
N SER A 96 -15.15 18.55 -3.86
CA SER A 96 -15.58 18.13 -5.18
C SER A 96 -15.83 19.32 -6.11
N ARG A 97 -16.46 20.39 -5.63
CA ARG A 97 -16.65 21.60 -6.43
C ARG A 97 -15.36 22.33 -6.71
N LEU A 98 -14.45 22.41 -5.74
CA LEU A 98 -13.13 23.04 -5.90
C LEU A 98 -12.25 22.28 -6.89
N LEU A 99 -12.26 20.95 -6.89
CA LEU A 99 -11.45 20.15 -7.80
C LEU A 99 -11.97 20.19 -9.25
N VAL A 100 -13.29 20.15 -9.43
CA VAL A 100 -13.91 19.98 -10.76
C VAL A 100 -14.21 21.31 -11.47
N TYR A 101 -14.61 22.36 -10.74
CA TYR A 101 -15.09 23.59 -11.36
C TYR A 101 -14.12 24.77 -11.31
N LEU A 102 -13.00 24.61 -10.60
CA LEU A 102 -12.02 25.67 -10.50
C LEU A 102 -11.16 25.72 -11.77
N PRO A 103 -11.06 26.88 -12.45
CA PRO A 103 -10.37 26.98 -13.74
C PRO A 103 -8.85 26.87 -13.64
N ASP A 104 -8.29 27.12 -12.45
CA ASP A 104 -6.86 26.98 -12.15
C ASP A 104 -6.70 25.94 -11.03
N SER A 105 -7.25 24.76 -11.28
CA SER A 105 -7.31 23.69 -10.29
C SER A 105 -5.96 23.02 -10.08
N TYR A 106 -5.06 23.03 -11.07
CA TYR A 106 -3.80 22.27 -11.04
C TYR A 106 -2.94 22.56 -9.80
N ASP A 107 -2.76 23.83 -9.45
CA ASP A 107 -1.97 24.24 -8.27
C ASP A 107 -2.60 23.78 -6.94
N HIS A 108 -3.93 23.61 -6.93
CA HIS A 108 -4.69 23.22 -5.75
C HIS A 108 -4.97 21.71 -5.70
N GLN A 109 -4.99 21.01 -6.84
CA GLN A 109 -5.30 19.58 -6.94
C GLN A 109 -4.38 18.76 -6.04
N THR A 110 -3.07 18.98 -6.11
CA THR A 110 -2.07 18.28 -5.28
C THR A 110 -2.32 18.43 -3.78
N ARG A 111 -2.90 19.56 -3.36
CA ARG A 111 -3.17 19.88 -1.95
C ARG A 111 -4.53 19.39 -1.48
N LEU A 112 -5.53 19.40 -2.35
CA LEU A 112 -6.91 19.03 -2.02
C LEU A 112 -7.16 17.53 -2.19
N LEU A 113 -6.46 16.88 -3.13
CA LEU A 113 -6.65 15.46 -3.46
C LEU A 113 -6.49 14.52 -2.25
N PRO A 114 -5.48 14.65 -1.36
CA PRO A 114 -5.33 13.76 -0.22
C PRO A 114 -6.57 13.70 0.68
N TYR A 115 -7.30 14.81 0.80
CA TYR A 115 -8.52 14.90 1.60
C TYR A 115 -9.72 14.22 0.92
N VAL A 116 -9.82 14.29 -0.40
CA VAL A 116 -10.87 13.54 -1.12
C VAL A 116 -10.60 12.05 -1.06
N LEU A 117 -9.32 11.65 -1.20
CA LEU A 117 -8.93 10.25 -1.08
C LEU A 117 -9.17 9.71 0.34
N SER A 118 -8.97 10.51 1.39
CA SER A 118 -9.27 10.06 2.76
C SER A 118 -10.77 9.86 3.01
N PHE A 119 -11.65 10.59 2.31
CA PHE A 119 -13.10 10.36 2.36
C PHE A 119 -13.54 9.04 1.71
N LEU A 120 -12.69 8.40 0.89
CA LEU A 120 -12.96 7.04 0.41
C LEU A 120 -12.90 6.00 1.53
N CYS A 121 -12.25 6.34 2.65
CA CYS A 121 -12.15 5.52 3.85
C CYS A 121 -13.10 6.01 4.97
N ASP A 122 -14.09 6.86 4.66
CA ASP A 122 -15.04 7.35 5.67
C ASP A 122 -15.99 6.23 6.12
N ASP A 123 -16.37 6.24 7.40
CA ASP A 123 -17.31 5.28 7.97
C ASP A 123 -18.69 5.32 7.27
N VAL A 124 -19.09 6.49 6.75
CA VAL A 124 -20.41 6.69 6.12
C VAL A 124 -20.37 6.35 4.62
N PRO A 125 -21.13 5.35 4.14
CA PRO A 125 -21.10 4.94 2.73
C PRO A 125 -21.45 6.04 1.72
N SER A 126 -22.37 6.95 2.09
CA SER A 126 -22.74 8.06 1.20
C SER A 126 -21.61 9.07 1.00
N ILE A 127 -20.71 9.23 1.98
CA ILE A 127 -19.51 10.07 1.85
C ILE A 127 -18.49 9.37 0.95
N ARG A 128 -18.27 8.06 1.14
CA ARG A 128 -17.41 7.25 0.26
C ARG A 128 -17.85 7.33 -1.20
N ALA A 129 -19.15 7.17 -1.45
CA ALA A 129 -19.73 7.25 -2.79
C ALA A 129 -19.57 8.66 -3.42
N ALA A 130 -19.77 9.73 -2.63
CA ALA A 130 -19.56 11.10 -3.10
C ALA A 130 -18.08 11.38 -3.44
N ALA A 131 -17.14 10.84 -2.65
CA ALA A 131 -15.71 10.94 -2.92
C ALA A 131 -15.31 10.14 -4.17
N LEU A 132 -15.86 8.94 -4.37
CA LEU A 132 -15.65 8.15 -5.59
C LEU A 132 -16.13 8.91 -6.84
N GLU A 133 -17.35 9.44 -6.80
CA GLU A 133 -17.89 10.20 -7.94
C GLU A 133 -17.07 11.47 -8.19
N CYS A 134 -16.57 12.13 -7.14
CA CYS A 134 -15.66 13.26 -7.30
C CYS A 134 -14.41 12.88 -8.10
N ILE A 135 -13.73 11.79 -7.74
CA ILE A 135 -12.52 11.34 -8.45
C ILE A 135 -12.85 10.89 -9.87
N ALA A 136 -13.98 10.20 -10.08
CA ALA A 136 -14.44 9.81 -11.41
C ALA A 136 -14.68 11.03 -12.31
N ARG A 137 -15.24 12.12 -11.77
CA ARG A 137 -15.41 13.39 -12.49
C ARG A 137 -14.09 14.06 -12.84
N CYS A 138 -13.16 14.12 -11.90
CA CYS A 138 -11.80 14.61 -12.18
C CYS A 138 -11.13 13.77 -13.27
N GLY A 139 -11.34 12.45 -13.26
CA GLY A 139 -10.85 11.54 -14.28
C GLY A 139 -11.41 11.82 -15.67
N ARG A 140 -12.73 12.02 -15.79
CA ARG A 140 -13.37 12.40 -17.07
C ARG A 140 -12.83 13.73 -17.60
N GLN A 141 -12.67 14.73 -16.72
CA GLN A 141 -12.07 16.01 -17.11
C GLN A 141 -10.62 15.84 -17.56
N TYR A 142 -9.84 15.00 -16.86
CA TYR A 142 -8.46 14.70 -17.24
C TYR A 142 -8.38 14.05 -18.64
N GLU A 143 -9.29 13.13 -18.95
CA GLU A 143 -9.40 12.50 -20.29
C GLU A 143 -9.76 13.50 -21.38
N GLU A 144 -10.65 14.46 -21.09
CA GLU A 144 -11.00 15.53 -22.02
C GLU A 144 -9.82 16.47 -22.31
N GLU A 145 -9.04 16.80 -21.27
CA GLU A 145 -7.89 17.71 -21.36
C GLU A 145 -6.65 17.05 -21.99
N HIS A 146 -6.46 15.74 -21.81
CA HIS A 146 -5.28 14.96 -22.26
C HIS A 146 -5.66 13.85 -23.25
N ARG A 147 -6.59 14.15 -24.16
CA ARG A 147 -7.24 13.14 -25.01
C ARG A 147 -6.24 12.32 -25.83
N ASP A 148 -5.26 12.97 -26.44
CA ASP A 148 -4.30 12.30 -27.32
C ASP A 148 -3.43 11.30 -26.53
N ASP A 149 -2.87 11.73 -25.39
CA ASP A 149 -2.09 10.87 -24.49
C ASP A 149 -2.88 9.67 -23.97
N VAL A 150 -4.17 9.87 -23.66
CA VAL A 150 -5.05 8.81 -23.18
C VAL A 150 -5.33 7.79 -24.28
N ILE A 151 -5.65 8.26 -25.50
CA ILE A 151 -5.88 7.40 -26.66
C ILE A 151 -4.63 6.60 -26.98
N GLU A 152 -3.46 7.24 -26.96
CA GLU A 152 -2.17 6.60 -27.18
C GLU A 152 -1.94 5.45 -26.19
N ARG A 153 -2.12 5.70 -24.89
CA ARG A 153 -1.93 4.69 -23.84
C ARG A 153 -2.91 3.52 -23.96
N LEU A 154 -4.15 3.78 -24.37
CA LEU A 154 -5.15 2.74 -24.63
C LEU A 154 -4.79 1.90 -25.86
N GLN A 155 -4.34 2.52 -26.94
CA GLN A 155 -4.02 1.83 -28.19
C GLN A 155 -2.77 0.96 -28.08
N PHE A 156 -1.75 1.45 -27.37
CA PHE A 156 -0.49 0.73 -27.20
C PHE A 156 -0.47 -0.23 -26.01
N GLY A 157 -1.58 -0.33 -25.24
CA GLY A 157 -1.66 -1.23 -24.08
C GLY A 157 -0.63 -0.89 -22.99
N VAL A 158 -0.21 0.38 -22.90
CA VAL A 158 0.89 0.80 -22.00
C VAL A 158 0.46 0.77 -20.53
N ASP A 159 -0.85 0.72 -20.27
CA ASP A 159 -1.42 0.86 -18.94
C ASP A 159 -2.25 -0.35 -18.49
N GLY A 160 -1.55 -1.43 -18.24
CA GLY A 160 -2.07 -2.67 -17.68
C GLY A 160 -1.24 -3.87 -18.12
N ASP A 161 -1.25 -4.92 -17.32
CA ASP A 161 -0.66 -6.23 -17.64
C ASP A 161 -1.82 -7.22 -17.81
N GLU A 162 -1.90 -7.87 -18.97
CA GLU A 162 -2.98 -8.82 -19.29
C GLU A 162 -3.02 -10.01 -18.33
N ALA A 163 -1.90 -10.33 -17.67
CA ALA A 163 -1.82 -11.38 -16.67
C ALA A 163 -2.46 -11.00 -15.31
N ILE A 164 -2.91 -9.75 -15.14
CA ILE A 164 -3.49 -9.25 -13.91
C ILE A 164 -5.00 -9.05 -14.08
N ASP A 165 -5.80 -9.78 -13.30
CA ASP A 165 -7.22 -9.46 -13.13
C ASP A 165 -7.35 -8.23 -12.23
N TYR A 166 -7.54 -7.05 -12.81
CA TYR A 166 -7.62 -5.79 -12.06
C TYR A 166 -8.88 -5.66 -11.19
N ASP A 167 -9.97 -6.34 -11.52
CA ASP A 167 -11.25 -6.22 -10.81
C ASP A 167 -11.32 -7.16 -9.60
N ALA A 168 -10.55 -8.25 -9.58
CA ALA A 168 -10.52 -9.17 -8.46
C ALA A 168 -9.88 -8.58 -7.19
N GLY A 169 -10.53 -8.78 -6.03
CA GLY A 169 -9.95 -8.50 -4.72
C GLY A 169 -9.75 -7.01 -4.40
N LEU A 170 -10.50 -6.13 -5.07
CA LEU A 170 -10.46 -4.69 -4.78
C LEU A 170 -11.04 -4.40 -3.39
N PRO A 171 -10.45 -3.42 -2.66
CA PRO A 171 -10.99 -3.01 -1.38
C PRO A 171 -12.28 -2.20 -1.55
N GLU A 172 -13.19 -2.24 -0.56
CA GLU A 172 -14.23 -1.21 -0.49
C GLU A 172 -13.60 0.19 -0.48
N PRO A 173 -14.21 1.20 -1.12
CA PRO A 173 -15.53 1.19 -1.78
C PRO A 173 -15.50 0.83 -3.28
N PHE A 174 -14.39 0.30 -3.81
CA PHE A 174 -14.24 0.03 -5.24
C PHE A 174 -15.01 -1.22 -5.67
N ALA A 175 -15.99 -1.05 -6.56
CA ALA A 175 -16.73 -2.16 -7.17
C ALA A 175 -16.06 -2.71 -8.43
N SER A 176 -15.27 -1.88 -9.11
CA SER A 176 -14.49 -2.21 -10.31
C SER A 176 -13.24 -1.33 -10.35
N ARG A 177 -12.30 -1.69 -11.23
CA ARG A 177 -11.11 -0.90 -11.52
C ARG A 177 -11.52 0.53 -11.92
N PRO A 178 -10.93 1.57 -11.31
CA PRO A 178 -11.22 2.95 -11.70
C PRO A 178 -10.84 3.23 -13.16
N SER A 179 -11.54 4.20 -13.79
CA SER A 179 -11.25 4.59 -15.17
C SER A 179 -9.81 5.06 -15.35
N LEU A 180 -9.29 4.94 -16.57
CA LEU A 180 -7.92 5.37 -16.90
C LEU A 180 -7.69 6.83 -16.50
N GLY A 181 -8.60 7.75 -16.85
CA GLY A 181 -8.54 9.15 -16.46
C GLY A 181 -8.44 9.36 -14.96
N ALA A 182 -9.24 8.64 -14.17
CA ALA A 182 -9.22 8.75 -12.72
C ALA A 182 -7.86 8.30 -12.15
N ARG A 183 -7.31 7.20 -12.68
CA ARG A 183 -5.99 6.69 -12.30
C ARG A 183 -4.88 7.67 -12.68
N LEU A 184 -4.88 8.19 -13.91
CA LEU A 184 -3.88 9.18 -14.36
C LEU A 184 -3.96 10.51 -13.58
N PHE A 185 -5.17 10.98 -13.29
CA PHE A 185 -5.40 12.15 -12.45
C PHE A 185 -4.79 11.96 -11.06
N VAL A 186 -5.04 10.82 -10.41
CA VAL A 186 -4.45 10.55 -9.09
C VAL A 186 -2.93 10.41 -9.20
N ARG A 187 -2.41 9.59 -10.13
CA ARG A 187 -0.98 9.33 -10.33
C ARG A 187 -0.15 10.59 -10.55
N SER A 188 -0.64 11.53 -11.35
CA SER A 188 0.04 12.80 -11.63
C SER A 188 0.21 13.68 -10.39
N ASN A 189 -0.66 13.52 -9.39
CA ASN A 189 -0.65 14.28 -8.14
C ASN A 189 -0.01 13.52 -6.96
N THR A 190 -0.04 12.19 -6.97
CA THR A 190 0.39 11.32 -5.84
C THR A 190 1.84 11.52 -5.41
N GLY A 191 2.75 11.81 -6.35
CA GLY A 191 4.18 11.96 -6.05
C GLY A 191 4.52 13.04 -5.01
N ARG A 192 3.61 14.01 -4.78
CA ARG A 192 3.79 15.10 -3.82
C ARG A 192 3.52 14.70 -2.36
N PHE A 193 2.75 13.64 -2.13
CA PHE A 193 2.31 13.28 -0.77
C PHE A 193 2.45 11.80 -0.43
N PHE A 194 2.67 10.90 -1.39
CA PHE A 194 2.77 9.46 -1.13
C PHE A 194 3.83 9.11 -0.08
N LEU A 195 5.05 9.63 -0.23
CA LEU A 195 6.13 9.36 0.72
C LEU A 195 5.84 9.94 2.12
N ALA A 196 5.10 11.04 2.20
CA ALA A 196 4.67 11.61 3.48
C ALA A 196 3.67 10.65 4.16
N VAL A 197 2.68 10.14 3.42
CA VAL A 197 1.73 9.13 3.93
C VAL A 197 2.45 7.86 4.38
N LEU A 198 3.45 7.39 3.62
CA LEU A 198 4.28 6.25 4.03
C LEU A 198 5.05 6.53 5.33
N GLY A 199 5.57 7.74 5.53
CA GLY A 199 6.27 8.11 6.75
C GLY A 199 5.39 7.99 8.00
N GLU A 200 4.11 8.35 7.87
CA GLU A 200 3.12 8.30 8.95
C GLU A 200 2.73 6.87 9.39
N LEU A 201 3.12 5.83 8.65
CA LEU A 201 3.01 4.43 9.12
C LEU A 201 3.81 4.18 10.40
N SER A 202 4.87 4.95 10.63
CA SER A 202 5.71 4.89 11.85
C SER A 202 5.36 5.95 12.89
N SER A 203 4.20 6.61 12.74
CA SER A 203 3.75 7.65 13.68
C SER A 203 3.53 7.08 15.08
N TRP A 204 3.86 7.87 16.10
CA TRP A 204 3.59 7.52 17.51
C TRP A 204 2.09 7.48 17.83
N ARG A 205 1.23 8.01 16.96
CA ARG A 205 -0.23 8.02 17.12
C ARG A 205 -0.86 6.88 16.33
N ALA A 206 -1.48 5.93 17.02
CA ALA A 206 -2.15 4.79 16.39
C ALA A 206 -3.24 5.18 15.38
N ASP A 207 -4.04 6.22 15.65
CA ASP A 207 -5.06 6.71 14.70
C ASP A 207 -4.43 7.23 13.39
N THR A 208 -3.28 7.90 13.48
CA THR A 208 -2.53 8.36 12.31
C THR A 208 -1.98 7.18 11.50
N ARG A 209 -1.44 6.16 12.18
CA ARG A 209 -0.99 4.92 11.51
C ARG A 209 -2.14 4.25 10.76
N ARG A 210 -3.28 4.04 11.43
CA ARG A 210 -4.49 3.44 10.82
C ARG A 210 -4.93 4.20 9.57
N ARG A 211 -5.13 5.52 9.67
CA ARG A 211 -5.53 6.35 8.52
C ARG A 211 -4.52 6.31 7.38
N SER A 212 -3.24 6.20 7.70
CA SER A 212 -2.17 6.10 6.69
C SER A 212 -2.25 4.79 5.94
N VAL A 213 -2.51 3.67 6.63
CA VAL A 213 -2.71 2.34 6.02
C VAL A 213 -3.93 2.34 5.10
N ASP A 214 -5.04 2.94 5.53
CA ASP A 214 -6.26 3.04 4.72
C ASP A 214 -5.99 3.86 3.45
N LEU A 215 -5.31 5.00 3.59
CA LEU A 215 -4.98 5.87 2.47
C LEU A 215 -3.96 5.23 1.51
N THR A 216 -2.95 4.50 2.00
CA THR A 216 -2.01 3.78 1.12
C THR A 216 -2.71 2.65 0.37
N THR A 217 -3.71 2.01 0.98
CA THR A 217 -4.53 0.99 0.31
C THR A 217 -5.34 1.59 -0.85
N VAL A 218 -5.95 2.76 -0.64
CA VAL A 218 -6.64 3.51 -1.70
C VAL A 218 -5.67 3.93 -2.81
N LEU A 219 -4.49 4.43 -2.44
CA LEU A 219 -3.46 4.82 -3.42
C LEU A 219 -2.95 3.62 -4.23
N ALA A 220 -2.89 2.42 -3.65
CA ALA A 220 -2.54 1.21 -4.37
C ALA A 220 -3.51 0.89 -5.52
N VAL A 221 -4.82 1.09 -5.31
CA VAL A 221 -5.84 0.89 -6.37
C VAL A 221 -5.66 1.88 -7.53
N TYR A 222 -5.35 3.15 -7.25
CA TYR A 222 -5.21 4.16 -8.31
C TYR A 222 -3.84 4.14 -9.00
N CYS A 223 -2.77 3.87 -8.26
CA CYS A 223 -1.41 3.96 -8.79
C CYS A 223 -0.92 2.66 -9.42
N GLU A 224 -1.40 1.49 -8.97
CA GLU A 224 -1.10 0.18 -9.53
C GLU A 224 0.42 -0.02 -9.76
N GLU A 225 0.86 -0.35 -10.98
CA GLU A 225 2.27 -0.66 -11.32
C GLU A 225 3.20 0.52 -11.09
N HIS A 226 2.68 1.75 -11.08
CA HIS A 226 3.46 2.96 -10.92
C HIS A 226 4.06 3.09 -9.52
N LEU A 227 3.60 2.29 -8.55
CA LEU A 227 4.20 2.19 -7.22
C LEU A 227 5.52 1.43 -7.20
N THR A 228 5.87 0.71 -8.28
CA THR A 228 7.13 -0.04 -8.38
C THR A 228 8.35 0.85 -8.13
N LYS A 229 8.35 2.09 -8.65
CA LYS A 229 9.47 3.04 -8.49
C LYS A 229 9.71 3.44 -7.04
N ASP A 230 8.65 3.44 -6.23
CA ASP A 230 8.68 3.85 -4.83
C ASP A 230 8.77 2.65 -3.87
N PHE A 231 8.94 1.42 -4.40
CA PHE A 231 8.89 0.21 -3.60
C PHE A 231 9.99 0.16 -2.53
N GLN A 232 11.21 0.59 -2.86
CA GLN A 232 12.31 0.62 -1.88
C GLN A 232 11.96 1.48 -0.64
N GLN A 233 11.36 2.65 -0.87
CA GLN A 233 10.93 3.53 0.21
C GLN A 233 9.68 2.98 0.92
N THR A 234 8.78 2.33 0.18
CA THR A 234 7.61 1.63 0.74
C THR A 234 8.03 0.54 1.71
N ALA A 235 8.92 -0.37 1.29
CA ALA A 235 9.41 -1.46 2.12
C ALA A 235 10.04 -0.92 3.41
N ARG A 236 10.88 0.12 3.31
CA ARG A 236 11.49 0.78 4.47
C ARG A 236 10.44 1.34 5.44
N SER A 237 9.47 2.09 4.94
CA SER A 237 8.44 2.69 5.79
C SER A 237 7.51 1.66 6.42
N VAL A 238 7.16 0.60 5.69
CA VAL A 238 6.34 -0.51 6.20
C VAL A 238 7.08 -1.29 7.28
N VAL A 239 8.36 -1.64 7.07
CA VAL A 239 9.17 -2.33 8.09
C VAL A 239 9.23 -1.51 9.38
N ARG A 240 9.45 -0.19 9.28
CA ARG A 240 9.42 0.72 10.43
C ARG A 240 8.04 0.78 11.10
N GLY A 241 6.96 0.84 10.32
CA GLY A 241 5.59 0.83 10.85
C GLY A 241 5.25 -0.45 11.60
N ILE A 242 5.64 -1.61 11.06
CA ILE A 242 5.48 -2.91 11.72
C ILE A 242 6.29 -2.95 13.03
N LEU A 243 7.54 -2.48 13.02
CA LEU A 243 8.38 -2.45 14.22
C LEU A 243 7.76 -1.62 15.36
N VAL A 244 7.21 -0.44 15.03
CA VAL A 244 6.51 0.42 16.00
C VAL A 244 5.27 -0.30 16.53
N GLU A 245 4.47 -0.91 15.67
CA GLU A 245 3.23 -1.59 16.08
C GLU A 245 3.50 -2.82 16.97
N LEU A 246 4.55 -3.60 16.67
CA LEU A 246 4.99 -4.71 17.51
C LEU A 246 5.53 -4.25 18.88
N SER A 247 6.11 -3.04 18.93
CA SER A 247 6.63 -2.46 20.18
C SER A 247 5.53 -1.86 21.05
N ASP A 248 4.52 -1.23 20.43
CA ASP A 248 3.38 -0.60 21.11
C ASP A 248 2.42 -1.65 21.70
N SER A 249 2.35 -2.84 21.11
CA SER A 249 1.41 -3.91 21.51
C SER A 249 2.15 -5.19 21.92
N PRO A 250 2.82 -5.22 23.10
CA PRO A 250 3.43 -6.43 23.62
C PRO A 250 2.33 -7.41 24.06
N SER A 251 1.95 -8.36 23.19
CA SER A 251 1.33 -9.70 23.43
C SER A 251 0.34 -9.93 24.60
N SER A 252 -0.19 -8.90 25.26
CA SER A 252 -0.86 -8.96 26.56
C SER A 252 -2.21 -8.23 26.59
N THR A 253 -2.54 -7.44 25.56
CA THR A 253 -3.75 -6.58 25.59
C THR A 253 -4.99 -7.19 24.93
N TYR A 254 -4.86 -8.35 24.26
CA TYR A 254 -6.01 -9.06 23.68
C TYR A 254 -6.09 -10.47 24.27
N LEU A 255 -7.07 -10.69 25.13
CA LEU A 255 -7.45 -12.00 25.68
C LEU A 255 -7.94 -12.99 24.59
N ASP A 256 -7.83 -12.66 23.29
CA ASP A 256 -8.47 -13.36 22.18
C ASP A 256 -7.52 -13.65 20.99
N GLY A 257 -6.20 -13.48 21.15
CA GLY A 257 -5.23 -13.88 20.12
C GLY A 257 -5.34 -13.16 18.76
N GLY A 258 -6.10 -12.05 18.68
CA GLY A 258 -6.31 -11.30 17.46
C GLY A 258 -5.11 -10.45 17.04
N GLU A 259 -4.78 -10.47 15.74
CA GLU A 259 -3.79 -9.57 15.14
C GLU A 259 -4.25 -8.10 15.22
N SER A 260 -3.32 -7.15 15.37
CA SER A 260 -3.64 -5.71 15.35
C SER A 260 -4.29 -5.32 14.02
N GLU A 261 -5.39 -4.56 14.06
CA GLU A 261 -6.07 -4.00 12.88
C GLU A 261 -5.10 -3.26 11.93
N ILE A 262 -4.07 -2.60 12.49
CA ILE A 262 -3.06 -1.90 11.70
C ILE A 262 -2.19 -2.90 10.93
N LEU A 263 -1.79 -4.02 11.55
CA LEU A 263 -1.02 -5.08 10.88
C LEU A 263 -1.86 -5.78 9.80
N ILE A 264 -3.14 -6.04 10.07
CA ILE A 264 -4.09 -6.60 9.09
C ILE A 264 -4.19 -5.66 7.89
N GLY A 265 -4.35 -4.35 8.14
CA GLY A 265 -4.40 -3.35 7.09
C GLY A 265 -3.09 -3.25 6.29
N ILE A 266 -1.92 -3.29 6.95
CA ILE A 266 -0.61 -3.30 6.27
C ILE A 266 -0.49 -4.54 5.38
N ARG A 267 -0.88 -5.72 5.87
CA ARG A 267 -0.87 -6.96 5.08
C ARG A 267 -1.79 -6.86 3.86
N ARG A 268 -2.99 -6.28 4.02
CA ARG A 268 -3.92 -6.02 2.91
C ARG A 268 -3.32 -5.08 1.88
N PHE A 269 -2.70 -3.98 2.31
CA PHE A 269 -1.99 -3.04 1.45
C PHE A 269 -0.86 -3.72 0.67
N LEU A 270 -0.01 -4.51 1.34
CA LEU A 270 1.09 -5.24 0.70
C LEU A 270 0.59 -6.27 -0.32
N LYS A 271 -0.45 -7.04 0.01
CA LYS A 271 -1.08 -7.98 -0.94
C LYS A 271 -1.57 -7.28 -2.20
N LEU A 272 -2.27 -6.16 -2.03
CA LEU A 272 -2.78 -5.37 -3.14
C LEU A 272 -1.63 -4.76 -3.96
N MET A 273 -0.57 -4.28 -3.32
CA MET A 273 0.60 -3.77 -4.02
C MET A 273 1.31 -4.87 -4.82
N ALA A 274 1.46 -6.07 -4.26
CA ALA A 274 2.11 -7.21 -4.90
C ALA A 274 1.34 -7.74 -6.12
N LYS A 275 0.01 -7.55 -6.14
CA LYS A 275 -0.80 -7.79 -7.33
C LYS A 275 -0.27 -7.00 -8.52
N TYR A 276 0.15 -5.75 -8.33
CA TYR A 276 0.57 -4.85 -9.41
C TYR A 276 2.09 -4.87 -9.64
N VAL A 277 2.87 -4.74 -8.57
CA VAL A 277 4.34 -4.62 -8.64
C VAL A 277 4.97 -5.92 -9.12
N GLN A 278 5.90 -5.83 -10.07
CA GLN A 278 6.61 -7.00 -10.60
C GLN A 278 7.48 -7.68 -9.53
N PRO A 279 7.51 -9.03 -9.47
CA PRO A 279 8.33 -9.77 -8.50
C PRO A 279 9.81 -9.42 -8.52
N SER A 280 10.40 -9.26 -9.69
CA SER A 280 11.82 -8.85 -9.83
C SER A 280 12.15 -7.58 -9.04
N ALA A 281 11.25 -6.59 -9.04
CA ALA A 281 11.46 -5.33 -8.36
C ALA A 281 11.44 -5.49 -6.83
N TYR A 282 10.40 -6.09 -6.26
CA TYR A 282 10.32 -6.21 -4.80
C TYR A 282 11.28 -7.27 -4.23
N LEU A 283 11.54 -8.34 -4.98
CA LEU A 283 12.48 -9.38 -4.55
C LEU A 283 13.92 -8.87 -4.49
N SER A 284 14.32 -7.99 -5.41
CA SER A 284 15.65 -7.36 -5.38
C SER A 284 15.89 -6.55 -4.10
N VAL A 285 14.83 -6.03 -3.49
CA VAL A 285 14.89 -5.24 -2.26
C VAL A 285 14.80 -6.13 -1.02
N LEU A 286 13.94 -7.15 -1.04
CA LEU A 286 13.65 -7.99 0.13
C LEU A 286 14.67 -9.13 0.33
N ILE A 287 15.10 -9.80 -0.74
CA ILE A 287 16.00 -10.96 -0.64
C ILE A 287 17.32 -10.62 0.08
N PRO A 288 18.04 -9.55 -0.27
CA PRO A 288 19.31 -9.22 0.39
C PRO A 288 19.16 -8.87 1.88
N ARG A 289 17.94 -8.48 2.32
CA ARG A 289 17.64 -8.15 3.72
C ARG A 289 17.30 -9.37 4.56
N ILE A 290 16.86 -10.44 3.92
CA ILE A 290 16.56 -11.72 4.56
C ILE A 290 17.82 -12.60 4.61
N ALA A 291 18.61 -12.60 3.54
CA ALA A 291 19.88 -13.31 3.46
C ALA A 291 20.91 -12.73 4.46
N ARG A 292 21.62 -13.60 5.19
CA ARG A 292 22.67 -13.19 6.15
C ARG A 292 23.94 -12.67 5.45
N ASN A 293 24.20 -13.11 4.22
CA ASN A 293 25.46 -12.90 3.52
C ASN A 293 25.24 -12.19 2.18
N ASN A 294 25.29 -10.85 2.18
CA ASN A 294 25.68 -10.14 0.96
C ASN A 294 26.57 -8.92 1.28
N PRO A 295 27.90 -9.11 1.37
CA PRO A 295 28.84 -8.02 1.65
C PRO A 295 28.88 -6.95 0.54
N LEU A 296 28.25 -7.18 -0.63
CA LEU A 296 28.21 -6.25 -1.75
C LEU A 296 27.04 -5.24 -1.70
N HIS A 297 26.10 -5.40 -0.76
CA HIS A 297 24.96 -4.49 -0.60
C HIS A 297 24.79 -4.02 0.85
N ALA A 298 25.89 -3.52 1.45
CA ALA A 298 25.81 -2.60 2.57
C ALA A 298 25.09 -1.31 2.11
N THR A 299 23.77 -1.31 2.12
CA THR A 299 23.02 -0.06 1.96
C THR A 299 23.27 0.81 3.19
N SER A 300 23.27 2.12 3.01
CA SER A 300 23.63 3.22 3.90
C SER A 300 23.04 3.32 5.34
N TYR A 301 22.46 2.25 5.90
CA TYR A 301 21.76 2.29 7.19
C TYR A 301 22.12 1.15 8.17
N SER A 302 23.11 0.31 7.85
CA SER A 302 23.71 -0.63 8.81
C SER A 302 25.24 -0.54 8.65
N GLU A 303 25.92 0.02 9.65
CA GLU A 303 27.38 0.23 9.63
C GLU A 303 28.16 -1.09 9.46
N ASP A 304 27.54 -2.24 9.80
CA ASP A 304 28.17 -3.57 9.72
C ASP A 304 27.58 -4.49 8.63
N GLY A 305 26.60 -4.05 7.84
CA GLY A 305 25.87 -4.92 6.90
C GLY A 305 25.12 -6.12 7.52
N SER A 306 25.11 -6.23 8.85
CA SER A 306 24.41 -7.26 9.63
C SER A 306 23.02 -6.77 10.03
N HIS A 307 21.97 -7.36 9.45
CA HIS A 307 20.59 -7.11 9.87
C HIS A 307 20.27 -7.84 11.17
N SER A 308 19.62 -7.15 12.12
CA SER A 308 19.14 -7.80 13.34
C SER A 308 18.18 -8.93 12.98
N GLU A 309 18.17 -10.01 13.77
CA GLU A 309 17.27 -11.14 13.54
C GLU A 309 15.80 -10.70 13.47
N GLN A 310 15.43 -9.72 14.30
CA GLN A 310 14.10 -9.11 14.30
C GLN A 310 13.79 -8.38 12.98
N GLU A 311 14.72 -7.58 12.45
CA GLU A 311 14.53 -6.94 11.14
C GLU A 311 14.39 -7.97 10.03
N ARG A 312 15.21 -9.02 10.02
CA ARG A 312 15.13 -10.11 9.04
C ARG A 312 13.76 -10.79 9.10
N ALA A 313 13.23 -11.05 10.30
CA ALA A 313 11.91 -11.62 10.49
C ALA A 313 10.79 -10.71 9.96
N ILE A 314 10.89 -9.39 10.15
CA ILE A 314 9.91 -8.43 9.60
C ILE A 314 9.97 -8.40 8.07
N HIS A 315 11.17 -8.46 7.47
CA HIS A 315 11.29 -8.56 6.01
C HIS A 315 10.69 -9.87 5.47
N ALA A 316 10.83 -10.99 6.19
CA ALA A 316 10.15 -12.25 5.85
C ALA A 316 8.62 -12.15 5.97
N LEU A 317 8.10 -11.43 6.97
CA LEU A 317 6.66 -11.14 7.10
C LEU A 317 6.15 -10.30 5.91
N VAL A 318 6.88 -9.25 5.52
CA VAL A 318 6.56 -8.45 4.33
C VAL A 318 6.59 -9.33 3.08
N LEU A 319 7.62 -10.16 2.91
CA LEU A 319 7.73 -11.10 1.79
C LEU A 319 6.54 -12.07 1.72
N THR A 320 6.09 -12.58 2.88
CA THR A 320 4.90 -13.45 2.95
C THR A 320 3.68 -12.74 2.36
N ALA A 321 3.40 -11.52 2.81
CA ALA A 321 2.26 -10.74 2.32
C ALA A 321 2.36 -10.44 0.81
N MET A 322 3.59 -10.16 0.32
CA MET A 322 3.82 -9.93 -1.10
C MET A 322 3.56 -11.20 -1.92
N ILE A 323 4.10 -12.35 -1.51
CA ILE A 323 3.87 -13.63 -2.19
C ILE A 323 2.38 -13.99 -2.23
N GLU A 324 1.66 -13.78 -1.12
CA GLU A 324 0.21 -14.02 -1.06
C GLU A 324 -0.57 -13.18 -2.08
N GLY A 325 -0.13 -11.96 -2.39
CA GLY A 325 -0.76 -11.07 -3.36
C GLY A 325 -0.39 -11.33 -4.82
N THR A 326 0.79 -11.90 -5.10
CA THR A 326 1.28 -12.16 -6.45
C THR A 326 0.61 -13.40 -7.07
N ALA A 327 0.25 -13.33 -8.36
CA ALA A 327 -0.21 -14.49 -9.14
C ALA A 327 0.93 -15.52 -9.33
N LEU A 328 0.60 -16.82 -9.37
CA LEU A 328 1.60 -17.89 -9.49
C LEU A 328 2.48 -17.70 -10.73
N GLU A 329 1.89 -17.41 -11.88
CA GLU A 329 2.57 -17.28 -13.17
C GLU A 329 3.73 -16.27 -13.14
N ARG A 330 3.54 -15.15 -12.45
CA ARG A 330 4.55 -14.10 -12.30
C ARG A 330 5.65 -14.48 -11.30
N LEU A 331 5.34 -15.39 -10.38
CA LEU A 331 6.26 -15.85 -9.34
C LEU A 331 7.15 -17.03 -9.79
N LEU A 332 6.70 -17.82 -10.78
CA LEU A 332 7.41 -19.00 -11.30
C LEU A 332 8.91 -18.77 -11.56
N PRO A 333 9.36 -17.67 -12.21
CA PRO A 333 10.77 -17.48 -12.52
C PRO A 333 11.69 -17.39 -11.30
N SER A 334 11.16 -16.96 -10.15
CA SER A 334 11.92 -16.78 -8.91
C SER A 334 11.53 -17.78 -7.82
N TRP A 335 10.59 -18.69 -8.09
CA TRP A 335 10.02 -19.59 -7.08
C TRP A 335 11.08 -20.48 -6.43
N LEU A 336 11.94 -21.10 -7.25
CA LEU A 336 13.04 -21.97 -6.78
C LEU A 336 14.06 -21.20 -5.93
N ASP A 337 14.40 -19.98 -6.34
CA ASP A 337 15.37 -19.13 -5.63
C ASP A 337 14.82 -18.68 -4.28
N LEU A 338 13.52 -18.38 -4.20
CA LEU A 338 12.83 -18.04 -2.96
C LEU A 338 12.77 -19.23 -2.00
N LEU A 339 12.41 -20.41 -2.49
CA LEU A 339 12.38 -21.60 -1.66
C LEU A 339 13.79 -21.92 -1.13
N THR A 340 14.81 -21.81 -1.98
CA THR A 340 16.21 -22.03 -1.57
C THR A 340 16.66 -21.04 -0.50
N LEU A 341 16.35 -19.75 -0.67
CA LEU A 341 16.70 -18.71 0.29
C LEU A 341 16.06 -18.97 1.65
N VAL A 342 14.75 -19.20 1.66
CA VAL A 342 13.96 -19.27 2.90
C VAL A 342 14.16 -20.60 3.60
N ALA A 343 14.37 -21.69 2.85
CA ALA A 343 14.69 -22.99 3.41
C ALA A 343 16.18 -23.19 3.75
N SER A 344 17.01 -22.16 3.57
CA SER A 344 18.41 -22.20 3.98
C SER A 344 18.56 -22.33 5.49
N GLU A 345 19.70 -22.90 5.91
CA GLU A 345 20.10 -22.97 7.32
C GLU A 345 20.18 -21.58 7.98
N ASP A 346 20.39 -20.51 7.20
CA ASP A 346 20.46 -19.13 7.73
C ASP A 346 19.08 -18.56 8.13
N CYS A 347 17.98 -19.12 7.62
CA CYS A 347 16.61 -18.62 7.85
C CYS A 347 15.81 -19.56 8.74
N ILE A 348 15.84 -20.87 8.48
CA ILE A 348 15.16 -21.87 9.32
C ILE A 348 16.02 -22.25 10.52
N GLY A 349 17.36 -22.20 10.40
CA GLY A 349 18.26 -22.42 11.53
C GLY A 349 18.27 -23.84 12.08
N SER A 350 19.26 -24.11 12.93
CA SER A 350 19.32 -25.30 13.79
C SER A 350 18.62 -25.08 15.15
N PHE A 351 18.24 -23.85 15.48
CA PHE A 351 17.66 -23.48 16.78
C PHE A 351 16.15 -23.20 16.64
N ALA A 352 15.33 -23.91 17.41
CA ALA A 352 13.87 -23.71 17.46
C ALA A 352 13.44 -22.45 18.23
N GLY A 353 12.28 -21.91 17.85
CA GLY A 353 11.61 -20.82 18.56
C GLY A 353 12.06 -19.40 18.19
N THR A 354 12.87 -19.23 17.15
CA THR A 354 13.22 -17.88 16.65
C THR A 354 12.07 -17.28 15.84
N ASN A 355 11.82 -15.98 16.01
CA ASN A 355 10.82 -15.26 15.20
C ASN A 355 11.14 -15.35 13.71
N LEU A 356 12.43 -15.38 13.35
CA LEU A 356 12.86 -15.54 11.97
C LEU A 356 12.46 -16.91 11.40
N ARG A 357 12.63 -18.00 12.14
CA ARG A 357 12.22 -19.35 11.71
C ARG A 357 10.71 -19.43 11.52
N SER A 358 9.93 -18.89 12.45
CA SER A 358 8.47 -18.83 12.34
C SER A 358 8.03 -18.07 11.08
N GLN A 359 8.57 -16.86 10.85
CA GLN A 359 8.21 -16.08 9.65
C GLN A 359 8.71 -16.72 8.35
N SER A 360 9.88 -17.36 8.37
CA SER A 360 10.42 -18.07 7.20
C SER A 360 9.56 -19.30 6.85
N THR A 361 9.10 -20.03 7.86
CA THR A 361 8.16 -21.15 7.67
C THR A 361 6.83 -20.67 7.07
N ARG A 362 6.32 -19.49 7.49
CA ARG A 362 5.15 -18.87 6.86
C ARG A 362 5.37 -18.50 5.40
N VAL A 363 6.56 -18.03 5.03
CA VAL A 363 6.91 -17.78 3.63
C VAL A 363 6.89 -19.09 2.83
N VAL A 364 7.47 -20.18 3.36
CA VAL A 364 7.41 -21.50 2.71
C VAL A 364 5.96 -21.95 2.52
N MET A 365 5.12 -21.79 3.53
CA MET A 365 3.71 -22.11 3.45
C MET A 365 2.98 -21.30 2.37
N ALA A 366 3.23 -19.99 2.30
CA ALA A 366 2.66 -19.13 1.27
C ALA A 366 3.12 -19.53 -0.15
N LEU A 367 4.38 -19.94 -0.33
CA LEU A 367 4.88 -20.47 -1.60
C LEU A 367 4.20 -21.78 -1.99
N LEU A 368 3.97 -22.68 -1.02
CA LEU A 368 3.31 -23.96 -1.25
C LEU A 368 1.81 -23.79 -1.50
N ASP A 369 1.15 -22.83 -0.84
CA ASP A 369 -0.25 -22.49 -1.08
C ASP A 369 -0.49 -22.05 -2.53
N LYS A 370 0.48 -21.40 -3.17
CA LYS A 370 0.42 -21.02 -4.58
C LYS A 370 0.53 -22.22 -5.52
N VAL A 371 1.12 -23.34 -5.09
CA VAL A 371 1.40 -24.53 -5.90
C VAL A 371 0.50 -25.68 -5.47
N LYS A 372 -0.81 -25.43 -5.33
CA LYS A 372 -1.83 -26.44 -5.06
C LYS A 372 -2.63 -26.76 -6.32
N GLY A 373 -3.02 -28.03 -6.49
CA GLY A 373 -3.83 -28.47 -7.62
C GLY A 373 -3.14 -28.22 -8.96
N GLU A 374 -3.82 -27.52 -9.87
CA GLU A 374 -3.33 -27.15 -11.21
C GLU A 374 -2.04 -26.31 -11.17
N GLY A 375 -1.74 -25.63 -10.06
CA GLY A 375 -0.49 -24.90 -9.87
C GLY A 375 0.76 -25.79 -9.85
N ILE A 376 0.61 -27.08 -9.49
CA ILE A 376 1.72 -28.05 -9.55
C ILE A 376 2.12 -28.30 -10.99
N ASP A 377 1.15 -28.48 -11.88
CA ASP A 377 1.40 -28.74 -13.30
C ASP A 377 2.02 -27.53 -13.98
N ALA A 378 1.59 -26.31 -13.63
CA ALA A 378 2.19 -25.07 -14.10
C ALA A 378 3.66 -24.92 -13.68
N LEU A 379 3.98 -25.22 -12.41
CA LEU A 379 5.36 -25.19 -11.91
C LEU A 379 6.24 -26.22 -12.62
N LEU A 380 5.75 -27.46 -12.78
CA LEU A 380 6.50 -28.52 -13.44
C LEU A 380 6.71 -28.22 -14.93
N SER A 381 5.70 -27.68 -15.61
CA SER A 381 5.83 -27.23 -16.99
C SER A 381 6.89 -26.13 -17.13
N HIS A 382 6.95 -25.17 -16.19
CA HIS A 382 8.00 -24.15 -16.19
C HIS A 382 9.40 -24.75 -16.00
N CYS A 383 9.56 -25.67 -15.04
CA CYS A 383 10.83 -26.33 -14.79
C CYS A 383 11.26 -27.24 -15.95
N ASP A 384 10.32 -27.84 -16.69
CA ASP A 384 10.61 -28.67 -17.86
C ASP A 384 11.07 -27.85 -19.08
N GLN A 385 10.72 -26.55 -19.16
CA GLN A 385 11.20 -25.65 -20.22
C GLN A 385 12.70 -25.34 -20.13
N LYS A 386 13.32 -25.54 -18.95
CA LYS A 386 14.73 -25.25 -18.72
C LYS A 386 15.49 -26.53 -18.33
N PRO A 387 16.57 -26.88 -19.04
CA PRO A 387 17.33 -28.09 -18.72
C PRO A 387 17.91 -28.02 -17.30
N GLY A 388 17.72 -29.07 -16.51
CA GLY A 388 18.27 -29.21 -15.16
C GLY A 388 17.45 -28.56 -14.03
N GLU A 389 16.43 -27.75 -14.31
CA GLU A 389 15.60 -27.16 -13.24
C GLU A 389 14.77 -28.19 -12.48
N ARG A 390 14.38 -29.29 -13.13
CA ARG A 390 13.64 -30.38 -12.47
C ARG A 390 14.47 -31.13 -11.42
N GLU A 391 15.74 -31.39 -11.70
CA GLU A 391 16.68 -31.99 -10.75
C GLU A 391 17.00 -31.02 -9.61
N ARG A 392 17.14 -29.73 -9.95
CA ARG A 392 17.31 -28.65 -8.99
C ARG A 392 16.11 -28.55 -8.04
N LEU A 393 14.88 -28.62 -8.56
CA LEU A 393 13.64 -28.64 -7.78
C LEU A 393 13.61 -29.84 -6.83
N GLN A 394 13.91 -31.06 -7.32
CA GLN A 394 13.95 -32.25 -6.47
C GLN A 394 14.96 -32.10 -5.33
N THR A 395 16.16 -31.59 -5.65
CA THR A 395 17.22 -31.34 -4.66
C THR A 395 16.77 -30.32 -3.63
N ILE A 396 16.32 -29.13 -4.04
CA ILE A 396 15.88 -28.05 -3.14
C ILE A 396 14.75 -28.53 -2.23
N VAL A 397 13.75 -29.22 -2.77
CA VAL A 397 12.60 -29.69 -1.98
C VAL A 397 13.06 -30.75 -0.96
N SER A 398 13.97 -31.66 -1.33
CA SER A 398 14.53 -32.64 -0.39
C SER A 398 15.34 -31.99 0.73
N THR A 399 16.16 -30.98 0.41
CA THR A 399 16.93 -30.21 1.39
C THR A 399 16.00 -29.41 2.30
N SER A 400 14.99 -28.76 1.73
CA SER A 400 13.99 -27.97 2.49
C SER A 400 13.20 -28.85 3.46
N LEU A 401 12.81 -30.05 3.02
CA LEU A 401 12.13 -31.03 3.86
C LEU A 401 13.03 -31.44 5.03
N SER A 402 14.31 -31.73 4.76
CA SER A 402 15.27 -32.10 5.81
C SER A 402 15.44 -30.99 6.86
N ALA A 403 15.50 -29.73 6.43
CA ALA A 403 15.61 -28.57 7.32
C ALA A 403 14.38 -28.38 8.22
N LEU A 404 13.18 -28.68 7.69
CA LEU A 404 11.92 -28.60 8.45
C LEU A 404 11.71 -29.76 9.42
N THR A 405 12.31 -30.93 9.17
CA THR A 405 12.14 -32.13 10.02
C THR A 405 13.01 -32.17 11.26
N ILE A 406 13.96 -31.25 11.45
CA ILE A 406 14.84 -31.21 12.64
C ILE A 406 13.98 -31.00 13.90
N GLU A 407 13.82 -32.05 14.70
CA GLU A 407 13.05 -32.05 15.95
C GLU A 407 13.77 -31.28 17.05
N ASP A 408 13.09 -30.29 17.60
CA ASP A 408 13.41 -29.62 18.87
C ASP A 408 12.07 -29.31 19.55
N GLU A 409 12.04 -29.14 20.87
CA GLU A 409 10.83 -28.76 21.62
C GLU A 409 10.38 -27.34 21.18
N VAL A 410 9.25 -27.24 20.48
CA VAL A 410 8.73 -25.95 19.93
C VAL A 410 7.33 -25.65 20.45
N ASP A 411 6.96 -24.37 20.47
CA ASP A 411 5.60 -23.89 20.63
C ASP A 411 4.60 -24.61 19.69
N SER A 412 3.42 -24.94 20.22
CA SER A 412 2.40 -25.77 19.52
C SER A 412 1.96 -25.25 18.14
N ILE A 413 1.96 -23.94 17.93
CA ILE A 413 1.54 -23.30 16.67
C ILE A 413 2.61 -23.44 15.60
N GLU A 414 3.88 -23.22 15.95
CA GLU A 414 5.00 -23.37 15.01
C GLU A 414 5.18 -24.84 14.62
N ALA A 415 5.01 -25.77 15.57
CA ALA A 415 5.03 -27.20 15.31
C ALA A 415 3.96 -27.61 14.27
N HIS A 416 2.74 -27.10 14.40
CA HIS A 416 1.66 -27.39 13.44
C HIS A 416 1.95 -26.84 12.04
N GLN A 417 2.41 -25.58 11.94
CA GLN A 417 2.77 -24.97 10.66
C GLN A 417 3.91 -25.72 9.97
N ARG A 418 4.88 -26.21 10.75
CA ARG A 418 6.01 -26.99 10.27
C ARG A 418 5.59 -28.38 9.76
N GLU A 419 4.76 -29.08 10.52
CA GLU A 419 4.24 -30.39 10.11
C GLU A 419 3.43 -30.28 8.82
N GLU A 420 2.61 -29.23 8.71
CA GLU A 420 1.85 -28.95 7.49
C GLU A 420 2.76 -28.63 6.29
N ALA A 421 3.80 -27.81 6.48
CA ALA A 421 4.79 -27.50 5.44
C ALA A 421 5.51 -28.78 4.96
N SER A 422 5.94 -29.63 5.90
CA SER A 422 6.62 -30.91 5.63
C SER A 422 5.72 -31.88 4.85
N MET A 423 4.44 -31.99 5.25
CA MET A 423 3.45 -32.81 4.55
C MET A 423 3.22 -32.34 3.11
N ARG A 424 3.12 -31.03 2.89
CA ARG A 424 2.91 -30.44 1.57
C ARG A 424 4.12 -30.58 0.65
N LEU A 425 5.34 -30.39 1.17
CA LEU A 425 6.58 -30.65 0.42
C LEU A 425 6.71 -32.13 0.05
N SER A 426 6.35 -33.02 0.97
CA SER A 426 6.30 -34.47 0.70
C SER A 426 5.29 -34.81 -0.41
N THR A 427 4.14 -34.15 -0.41
CA THR A 427 3.12 -34.30 -1.47
C THR A 427 3.63 -33.80 -2.81
N LEU A 428 4.35 -32.68 -2.84
CA LEU A 428 5.00 -32.14 -4.05
C LEU A 428 6.02 -33.14 -4.63
N LEU A 429 6.86 -33.75 -3.79
CA LEU A 429 7.81 -34.80 -4.18
C LEU A 429 7.10 -36.06 -4.72
N GLN A 430 6.00 -36.47 -4.10
CA GLN A 430 5.20 -37.60 -4.58
C GLN A 430 4.49 -37.28 -5.91
N GLY A 431 4.01 -36.05 -6.11
CA GLY A 431 3.45 -35.58 -7.39
C GLY A 431 4.45 -35.66 -8.54
N GLN A 432 5.71 -35.27 -8.30
CA GLN A 432 6.81 -35.47 -9.25
C GLN A 432 7.04 -36.94 -9.62
N SER A 433 6.91 -37.82 -8.61
CA SER A 433 7.09 -39.28 -8.77
C SER A 433 5.96 -39.91 -9.58
N ARG A 434 4.72 -39.43 -9.43
CA ARG A 434 3.56 -39.86 -10.23
C ARG A 434 3.66 -39.42 -11.69
N LEU A 435 4.17 -38.21 -11.96
CA LEU A 435 4.39 -37.74 -13.33
C LEU A 435 5.54 -38.48 -14.04
N LYS A 436 6.56 -38.97 -13.31
CA LYS A 436 7.55 -39.91 -13.86
C LYS A 436 6.91 -41.19 -14.40
N MET A 437 5.83 -41.70 -13.79
CA MET A 437 5.13 -42.89 -14.31
C MET A 437 4.27 -42.61 -15.55
N ILE A 438 3.77 -41.39 -15.73
CA ILE A 438 2.90 -41.05 -16.87
C ILE A 438 3.72 -40.71 -18.14
N VAL A 439 4.96 -40.23 -17.99
CA VAL A 439 5.85 -39.88 -19.12
C VAL A 439 6.73 -41.05 -19.57
N LEU A 440 6.83 -42.13 -18.78
CA LEU A 440 7.66 -43.31 -19.09
C LEU A 440 6.89 -44.52 -19.66
N THR A 441 5.67 -44.34 -20.13
CA THR A 441 5.01 -45.35 -20.99
C THR A 441 5.24 -44.99 -22.47
N PRO A 442 6.23 -45.59 -23.15
CA PRO A 442 6.29 -45.53 -24.60
C PRO A 442 5.14 -46.37 -25.17
N ASN A 443 4.44 -45.83 -26.17
CA ASN A 443 3.80 -46.68 -27.18
C ASN A 443 4.86 -47.30 -28.08
#